data_AF-A0A7C5BND4-F1
#
_entry.id   AF-A0A7C5BND4-F1
#
_cell.length_a   1.000
_cell.length_b   1.000
_cell.length_c   1.000
_cell.angle_alpha   90.00
_cell.angle_beta   90.00
_cell.angle_gamma   90.00
#
_symmetry.space_group_name_H-M   'P 1'
#
loop_
_entity.id
_entity.type
_entity.pdbx_description
1 polymer ?
#
loop_
_entity_poly.entity_id
_entity_poly.type
_entity_poly.pdbx_seq_one_letter_code
_entity_poly.pdbx_strand_id
1 'polypeptide(L)' 'DGRQHCSQMSSYKEAVFFINNCPNTKMDGDHDGKPCERQFGH' A
#
# COMPACT_ATOMS: atom_id res chain seq x y z
N ASP A 1 9.18 6.94 8.19
CA ASP A 1 7.75 7.01 7.86
C ASP A 1 7.13 5.69 8.32
N GLY A 2 6.17 5.74 9.23
CA GLY A 2 5.63 4.55 9.92
C GLY A 2 4.30 4.06 9.34
N ARG A 3 3.94 4.53 8.14
CA ARG A 3 2.67 4.20 7.51
C ARG A 3 2.67 2.75 7.05
N GLN A 4 1.69 2.00 7.54
CA GLN A 4 1.55 0.57 7.28
C GLN A 4 0.20 0.23 6.66
N HIS A 5 -0.79 1.12 6.71
CA HIS A 5 -2.15 0.85 6.27
C HIS A 5 -2.58 1.80 5.14
N CYS A 6 -3.52 1.34 4.33
CA CYS A 6 -4.05 2.07 3.17
C CYS A 6 -4.74 3.38 3.49
N SER A 7 -5.38 3.48 4.66
CA SER A 7 -6.03 4.71 5.12
C SER A 7 -5.04 5.87 5.34
N GLN A 8 -3.73 5.58 5.38
CA GLN A 8 -2.65 6.55 5.53
C GLN A 8 -2.02 6.95 4.19
N MET A 9 -2.47 6.34 3.08
CA MET A 9 -1.99 6.62 1.74
C MET A 9 -2.96 7.57 1.04
N SER A 10 -2.40 8.60 0.41
CA SER A 10 -3.18 9.62 -0.29
C SER A 10 -3.50 9.19 -1.72
N SER A 11 -2.74 8.23 -2.26
CA SER A 11 -2.91 7.72 -3.62
C SER A 11 -2.39 6.29 -3.78
N TYR A 12 -2.88 5.60 -4.83
CA TYR A 12 -2.40 4.27 -5.19
C TYR A 12 -0.91 4.25 -5.54
N LYS A 13 -0.42 5.25 -6.31
CA LYS A 13 1.02 5.37 -6.63
C LYS A 13 1.89 5.49 -5.39
N GLU A 14 1.43 6.24 -4.39
CA GLU A 14 2.13 6.35 -3.11
C GLU A 14 2.16 4.99 -2.39
N ALA A 15 1.03 4.29 -2.33
CA ALA A 15 0.97 2.95 -1.73
C ALA A 15 1.93 1.97 -2.43
N VAL A 16 1.97 1.97 -3.76
CA VAL A 16 2.90 1.14 -4.57
C VAL A 16 4.35 1.51 -4.27
N PHE A 17 4.67 2.80 -4.15
CA PHE A 17 6.01 3.22 -3.77
C PHE A 17 6.37 2.70 -2.38
N PHE A 18 5.46 2.78 -1.41
CA PHE A 18 5.72 2.34 -0.04
C PHE A 18 5.98 0.85 0.08
N ILE A 19 5.18 -0.03 -0.55
CA ILE A 19 5.43 -1.47 -0.47
C ILE A 19 6.77 -1.89 -1.07
N ASN A 20 7.28 -1.13 -2.04
CA ASN A 20 8.56 -1.40 -2.71
C ASN A 20 9.76 -0.79 -1.97
N ASN A 21 9.56 0.30 -1.23
CA ASN A 21 10.66 1.04 -0.58
C ASN A 21 10.70 0.83 0.95
N CYS A 22 9.60 0.43 1.56
CA CYS A 22 9.48 0.26 3.00
C CYS A 22 9.14 -1.20 3.35
N PRO A 23 10.05 -1.93 4.03
CA PRO A 23 9.71 -3.24 4.56
C PRO A 23 8.67 -3.11 5.70
N ASN A 24 7.81 -4.11 5.84
CA ASN A 24 6.74 -4.22 6.86
C ASN A 24 5.46 -3.39 6.62
N THR A 25 5.14 -3.03 5.38
CA THR A 25 3.83 -2.45 5.06
C THR A 25 2.74 -3.52 5.05
N LYS A 26 1.56 -3.24 5.61
CA LYS A 26 0.38 -4.12 5.60
C LYS A 26 -0.68 -3.62 4.62
N MET A 27 -0.23 -3.18 3.46
CA MET A 27 -1.08 -2.56 2.42
C MET A 27 -1.41 -3.54 1.30
N ASP A 28 -0.51 -4.48 1.03
CA ASP A 28 -0.65 -5.57 0.09
C ASP A 28 -0.93 -6.84 0.90
N GLY A 29 -2.21 -7.25 0.96
CA GLY A 29 -2.67 -8.30 1.86
C GLY A 29 -2.43 -9.71 1.31
N ASP A 30 -2.49 -9.83 -0.01
CA ASP A 30 -2.30 -11.04 -0.80
C ASP A 30 -0.90 -11.13 -1.42
N HIS A 31 -0.08 -10.08 -1.28
CA HIS A 31 1.31 -9.99 -1.74
C HIS A 31 1.44 -10.11 -3.27
N ASP A 32 0.47 -9.56 -4.00
CA ASP A 32 0.43 -9.58 -5.46
C ASP A 32 1.14 -8.36 -6.10
N GLY A 33 1.66 -7.45 -5.27
CA GLY A 33 2.30 -6.21 -5.69
C GLY A 33 1.33 -5.05 -5.89
N LYS A 34 0.03 -5.24 -5.63
CA LYS A 34 -1.01 -4.21 -5.70
C LYS A 34 -1.50 -3.89 -4.28
N PRO A 35 -0.99 -2.81 -3.66
CA PRO A 35 -1.46 -2.41 -2.36
C PRO A 35 -2.82 -1.74 -2.44
N CYS A 36 -3.60 -1.86 -1.38
CA CYS A 36 -4.80 -1.07 -1.18
C CYS A 36 -5.87 -1.28 -2.27
N GLU A 37 -5.97 -2.48 -2.84
CA GLU A 37 -7.00 -2.83 -3.82
C GLU A 37 -8.42 -2.60 -3.30
N ARG A 38 -8.66 -2.69 -1.99
CA ARG A 38 -9.97 -2.34 -1.43
C ARG A 38 -10.29 -0.84 -1.44
N GLN A 39 -9.28 0.01 -1.51
CA GLN A 39 -9.41 1.47 -1.46
C GLN A 39 -9.27 2.10 -2.85
N PHE A 40 -8.46 1.52 -3.73
CA PHE A 40 -8.17 2.02 -5.08
C PHE A 40 -8.49 1.02 -6.21
N GLY A 41 -8.91 -0.20 -5.88
CA GLY A 41 -9.34 -1.19 -6.87
C GLY A 41 -10.70 -0.79 -7.44
N HIS A 42 -10.74 -0.69 -8.75
CA HIS A 42 -11.97 -0.69 -9.54
C HIS A 42 -12.32 -2.13 -9.92
#